data_AF-E0VS15-F1
#
_entry.id   AF-E0VS15-F1
#
_cell.length_a   1.000
_cell.length_b   1.000
_cell.length_c   1.000
_cell.angle_alpha   90.00
_cell.angle_beta   90.00
_cell.angle_gamma   90.00
#
_symmetry.space_group_name_H-M   'P 1'
#
loop_
_entity.id
_entity.type
_entity.pdbx_description
1 polymer ?
#
loop_
_entity_poly.entity_id
_entity_poly.type
_entity_poly.pdbx_seq_one_letter_code
_entity_poly.pdbx_strand_id
1 'polypeptide(L)' 'YSGIKIGPVVKKDVMKASIMLEHESQYATILAFDVKIERDAQELADSLGVKIFQADIIYHLFDKFMAYREELKQKK' A
#
# COMPACT_ATOMS: atom_id res chain seq x y z
N TYR A 1 -2.98 -2.65 12.36
CA TYR A 1 -4.41 -2.76 11.98
C TYR A 1 -4.48 -3.20 10.53
N SER A 2 -5.33 -4.16 10.16
CA SER A 2 -5.54 -4.60 8.77
C SER A 2 -6.95 -4.27 8.32
N GLY A 3 -7.14 -3.97 7.04
CA GLY A 3 -8.43 -3.64 6.45
C GLY A 3 -8.59 -4.26 5.07
N ILE A 4 -9.81 -4.67 4.74
CA ILE A 4 -10.18 -5.25 3.44
C ILE A 4 -11.33 -4.43 2.86
N LYS A 5 -11.29 -4.16 1.57
CA LYS A 5 -12.33 -3.43 0.83
C LYS A 5 -12.38 -3.95 -0.61
N ILE A 6 -13.57 -3.93 -1.21
CA ILE A 6 -13.79 -4.21 -2.63
C ILE A 6 -14.03 -2.89 -3.36
N GLY A 7 -13.47 -2.76 -4.56
CA GLY A 7 -13.60 -1.57 -5.41
C GLY A 7 -12.34 -0.69 -5.42
N PRO A 8 -12.43 0.49 -6.04
CA PRO A 8 -11.26 1.36 -6.24
C PRO A 8 -10.65 1.83 -4.91
N VAL A 9 -9.35 2.09 -4.95
CA VAL A 9 -8.61 2.68 -3.82
C VAL A 9 -8.94 4.17 -3.76
N VAL A 10 -9.43 4.63 -2.61
CA VAL A 10 -9.80 6.03 -2.37
C VAL A 10 -9.00 6.61 -1.20
N LYS A 11 -9.01 7.93 -1.02
CA LYS A 11 -8.28 8.62 0.07
C LYS A 11 -8.46 8.02 1.46
N LYS A 12 -9.69 7.56 1.78
CA LYS A 12 -10.00 6.94 3.08
C LYS A 12 -9.18 5.67 3.32
N ASP A 13 -8.87 4.91 2.27
CA ASP A 13 -8.05 3.70 2.37
C ASP A 13 -6.59 4.07 2.70
N VAL A 14 -6.09 5.14 2.09
CA VAL A 14 -4.75 5.70 2.34
C VAL A 14 -4.62 6.23 3.77
N MET A 15 -5.62 6.98 4.27
CA MET A 15 -5.60 7.48 5.65
C MET A 15 -5.62 6.34 6.69
N LYS A 16 -6.26 5.21 6.39
CA LYS A 16 -6.20 4.04 7.28
C LYS A 16 -4.82 3.40 7.27
N ALA A 17 -4.19 3.31 6.09
CA ALA A 17 -2.86 2.75 5.96
C ALA A 17 -1.78 3.66 6.58
N SER A 18 -1.95 4.98 6.55
CA SER A 18 -0.98 5.93 7.11
C SER A 18 -0.84 5.82 8.63
N ILE A 19 -1.87 5.35 9.35
CA ILE A 19 -1.78 5.07 10.79
C ILE A 19 -0.66 4.06 11.09
N MET A 20 -0.37 3.15 10.16
CA MET A 20 0.73 2.19 10.33
C MET A 20 2.11 2.84 10.28
N LEU A 21 2.26 4.06 9.77
CA LEU A 21 3.56 4.75 9.72
C LEU A 21 4.13 5.02 11.12
N GLU A 22 3.26 5.35 12.08
CA GLU A 22 3.65 5.64 13.47
C GLU A 22 3.90 4.37 14.30
N HIS A 23 3.36 3.23 13.84
CA HIS A 23 3.52 1.94 14.54
C HIS A 23 4.64 1.10 13.92
N GLU A 24 4.45 0.69 12.67
CA GLU A 24 5.36 -0.15 11.91
C GLU A 24 5.34 0.27 10.44
N SER A 25 6.20 1.22 10.09
CA SER A 25 6.26 1.84 8.76
C SER A 25 6.42 0.84 7.61
N GLN A 26 7.01 -0.33 7.86
CA GLN A 26 7.10 -1.42 6.88
C GLN A 26 5.74 -1.96 6.41
N TYR A 27 4.69 -1.78 7.22
CA TYR A 27 3.33 -2.23 6.93
C TYR A 27 2.38 -1.09 6.52
N ALA A 28 2.89 0.14 6.39
CA ALA A 28 2.14 1.27 5.82
C ALA A 28 2.03 1.15 4.30
N THR A 29 1.31 0.10 3.86
CA THR A 29 1.20 -0.28 2.46
C THR A 29 -0.22 -0.69 2.09
N ILE A 30 -0.59 -0.50 0.83
CA ILE A 30 -1.87 -0.94 0.26
C ILE A 30 -1.58 -1.91 -0.88
N LEU A 31 -2.26 -3.06 -0.86
CA LEU A 31 -2.20 -4.09 -1.91
C LEU A 31 -3.48 -4.00 -2.76
N ALA A 32 -3.37 -3.45 -3.97
CA ALA A 32 -4.47 -3.20 -4.90
C ALA A 32 -4.45 -4.23 -6.05
N PHE A 33 -5.30 -5.26 -5.94
CA PHE A 33 -5.44 -6.32 -6.93
C PHE A 33 -6.61 -6.02 -7.88
N ASP A 34 -6.34 -5.93 -9.19
CA ASP A 34 -7.35 -5.72 -10.25
C ASP A 34 -8.34 -4.58 -9.96
N VAL A 35 -7.83 -3.48 -9.39
CA VAL A 35 -8.62 -2.29 -9.06
C VAL A 35 -7.92 -1.02 -9.49
N LYS A 36 -8.71 0.01 -9.79
CA LYS A 36 -8.22 1.35 -10.08
C LYS A 36 -7.84 2.07 -8.79
N ILE A 37 -6.82 2.92 -8.88
CA ILE A 37 -6.44 3.86 -7.81
C ILE A 37 -6.95 5.24 -8.24
N GLU A 38 -7.72 5.90 -7.38
CA GLU A 38 -8.13 7.28 -7.65
C GLU A 38 -6.91 8.21 -7.56
N ARG A 39 -6.87 9.22 -8.43
CA ARG A 39 -5.72 10.12 -8.54
C ARG A 39 -5.40 10.80 -7.22
N ASP A 40 -6.43 11.19 -6.50
CA ASP A 40 -6.32 11.91 -5.23
C ASP A 40 -5.90 10.99 -4.06
N ALA A 41 -6.17 9.69 -4.17
CA ALA A 41 -5.63 8.67 -3.28
C ALA A 41 -4.13 8.48 -3.53
N GLN A 42 -3.71 8.40 -4.79
CA GLN A 42 -2.29 8.30 -5.14
C GLN A 42 -1.49 9.52 -4.65
N GLU A 43 -1.98 10.73 -4.92
CA GLU A 43 -1.38 11.99 -4.45
C GLU A 43 -1.23 12.01 -2.91
N LEU A 44 -2.26 11.55 -2.18
CA LEU A 44 -2.21 11.48 -0.73
C LEU A 44 -1.21 10.42 -0.23
N ALA A 45 -1.15 9.27 -0.90
CA ALA A 45 -0.25 8.19 -0.53
C ALA A 45 1.22 8.62 -0.68
N ASP A 46 1.54 9.30 -1.79
CA ASP A 46 2.87 9.86 -2.02
C ASP A 46 3.22 10.94 -0.99
N SER A 47 2.27 11.81 -0.62
CA SER A 47 2.47 12.84 0.41
C SER A 47 2.67 12.27 1.82
N LEU A 48 1.98 11.17 2.16
CA LEU A 48 2.06 10.56 3.49
C LEU A 48 3.17 9.51 3.59
N GLY A 49 3.77 9.09 2.47
CA GLY A 49 4.75 8.00 2.46
C GLY A 49 4.11 6.61 2.57
N VAL A 50 2.85 6.45 2.18
CA VAL A 50 2.17 5.16 2.09
C VAL A 50 2.47 4.53 0.74
N LYS A 51 2.95 3.28 0.71
CA LYS A 51 3.25 2.59 -0.56
C LYS A 51 2.02 1.86 -1.10
N ILE A 52 1.58 2.18 -2.31
CA ILE A 52 0.53 1.42 -2.99
C ILE A 52 1.17 0.48 -4.00
N PHE A 53 0.86 -0.81 -3.90
CA PHE A 53 1.23 -1.83 -4.87
C PHE A 53 0.00 -2.17 -5.71
N GLN A 54 0.09 -1.98 -7.02
CA GLN A 54 -0.97 -2.35 -7.95
C GLN A 54 -0.51 -3.48 -8.87
N ALA A 55 -1.39 -4.46 -9.10
CA ALA A 55 -1.21 -5.50 -10.10
C ALA A 55 -2.54 -6.14 -10.50
N ASP A 56 -2.64 -6.58 -11.75
CA ASP A 56 -3.81 -7.29 -12.28
C ASP A 56 -3.74 -8.81 -12.03
N ILE A 57 -2.57 -9.32 -11.60
CA ILE A 57 -2.30 -10.72 -11.29
C ILE A 57 -1.77 -10.81 -9.85
N ILE A 58 -2.36 -11.71 -9.04
CA ILE A 58 -2.10 -11.79 -7.60
C ILE A 58 -0.64 -12.10 -7.26
N TYR A 59 0.03 -12.92 -8.07
CA TYR A 59 1.43 -13.29 -7.87
C TYR A 59 2.38 -12.10 -7.96
N HIS A 60 2.17 -11.19 -8.93
CA HIS A 60 2.97 -9.98 -9.05
C HIS A 60 2.80 -9.04 -7.85
N LEU A 61 1.61 -9.03 -7.22
CA LEU A 61 1.35 -8.23 -6.04
C LEU A 61 2.17 -8.73 -4.84
N PHE A 62 2.18 -10.05 -4.67
CA PHE A 62 2.96 -10.71 -3.64
C PHE A 62 4.47 -10.49 -3.84
N ASP A 63 4.97 -10.68 -5.06
CA ASP A 63 6.39 -10.51 -5.38
C ASP A 63 6.86 -9.08 -5.11
N LYS A 64 6.09 -8.08 -5.56
CA LYS A 64 6.38 -6.66 -5.29
C LYS A 64 6.43 -6.35 -3.79
N PHE A 65 5.50 -6.91 -3.02
CA PHE A 65 5.46 -6.72 -1.58
C PHE A 65 6.63 -7.40 -0.86
N MET A 66 6.98 -8.63 -1.25
CA MET A 66 8.11 -9.36 -0.68
C MET A 66 9.44 -8.67 -0.99
N ALA A 67 9.62 -8.19 -2.22
CA ALA A 67 10.79 -7.40 -2.60
C ALA A 67 10.93 -6.13 -1.73
N TYR A 68 9.84 -5.38 -1.55
CA TYR A 68 9.82 -4.21 -0.68
C TYR A 68 10.19 -4.53 0.77
N ARG A 69 9.66 -5.62 1.32
CA ARG A 69 10.00 -6.05 2.69
C ARG A 69 11.48 -6.42 2.83
N GLU A 70 12.04 -7.10 1.83
CA GLU A 70 13.45 -7.48 1.83
C GLU A 70 14.35 -6.24 1.72
N GLU A 71 14.01 -5.27 0.87
CA GLU A 71 14.72 -3.99 0.78
C GLU A 71 14.70 -3.23 2.13
N LEU A 72 13.57 -3.20 2.82
CA LEU A 72 13.47 -2.57 4.14
C LEU A 72 14.29 -3.31 5.21
N LYS A 73 14.34 -4.64 5.14
CA LYS A 73 15.13 -5.46 6.06
C LYS A 73 16.63 -5.22 5.87
N GLN A 74 17.09 -5.01 4.64
CA GLN A 74 18.49 -4.71 4.33
C GLN A 74 18.89 -3.27 4.64
N LYS A 75 17.93 -2.34 4.70
CA LYS A 75 18.15 -0.93 5.08
C LYS A 75 18.19 -0.69 6.60
N LYS A 76 17.91 -1.72 7.41
CA LYS A 76 18.10 -1.71 8.87
C LYS A 76 19.49 -2.19 9.24
#